data_AF-A0A957PT14-F1
#
_entry.id   AF-A0A957PT14-F1
#
_cell.length_a   1.000
_cell.length_b   1.000
_cell.length_c   1.000
_cell.angle_alpha   90.00
_cell.angle_beta   90.00
_cell.angle_gamma   90.00
#
_symmetry.space_group_name_H-M   'P 1'
#
loop_
_entity.id
_entity.type
_entity.pdbx_description
1 polymer ?
#
loop_
_entity_poly.entity_id
_entity_poly.type
_entity_poly.pdbx_seq_one_letter_code
_entity_poly.pdbx_strand_id
1 'polypeptide(L)'
;MPTFQTPQAILIPDEARSNAAKFAQAVTNTVNYSDSNQSAKTKIQDDHFVSKLGEEAVRILFQSRECQVEGPDYGVYEARRKSWAADLKINGLDVAVKTQRRSAANRYGLSWTFQDSPERRDPILDTPDAWVCLVVLEDLKEETECLVYPLRKIKQLLFEPPRLAKLSGKKQAVYLETLIKHGIME
;
A
#
# COMPACT_ATOMS: atom_id res chain seq x y z
N MET A 1 -0.55 -21.62 -4.44
CA MET A 1 0.31 -20.60 -3.81
C MET A 1 0.32 -20.86 -2.32
N PRO A 2 1.48 -21.04 -1.68
CA PRO A 2 1.54 -21.18 -0.23
C PRO A 2 0.87 -19.97 0.40
N THR A 3 -0.29 -20.21 1.01
CA THR A 3 -1.08 -19.18 1.69
C THR A 3 -0.68 -19.16 3.14
N PHE A 4 -0.83 -17.99 3.76
CA PHE A 4 -0.68 -17.81 5.19
C PHE A 4 -2.00 -17.24 5.72
N GLN A 5 -2.37 -17.63 6.94
CA GLN A 5 -3.67 -17.28 7.53
C GLN A 5 -3.58 -16.10 8.50
N THR A 6 -2.42 -15.90 9.14
CA THR A 6 -2.17 -14.84 10.11
C THR A 6 -1.14 -13.85 9.59
N PRO A 7 -1.20 -12.56 9.98
CA PRO A 7 -0.24 -11.56 9.54
C PRO A 7 1.22 -11.96 9.82
N GLN A 8 2.12 -11.61 8.90
CA GLN A 8 3.52 -12.04 8.94
C GLN A 8 4.43 -10.83 9.07
N ALA A 9 5.29 -10.82 10.09
CA ALA A 9 6.27 -9.78 10.30
C ALA A 9 7.47 -9.97 9.36
N ILE A 10 7.85 -8.89 8.66
CA ILE A 10 8.94 -8.88 7.69
C ILE A 10 9.87 -7.72 7.98
N LEU A 11 11.11 -8.04 8.34
CA LEU A 11 12.18 -7.06 8.42
C LEU A 11 12.55 -6.59 7.00
N ILE A 12 12.63 -5.27 6.81
CA ILE A 12 13.02 -4.69 5.53
C ILE A 12 14.53 -4.46 5.51
N PRO A 13 15.29 -5.10 4.59
CA PRO A 13 16.71 -4.87 4.46
C PRO A 13 17.05 -3.42 4.13
N ASP A 14 18.21 -2.95 4.58
CA ASP A 14 18.66 -1.57 4.33
C ASP A 14 18.78 -1.23 2.84
N GLU A 15 19.11 -2.20 2.00
CA GLU A 15 19.13 -2.02 0.54
C GLU A 15 17.74 -1.67 0.00
N ALA A 16 16.70 -2.42 0.39
CA ALA A 16 15.33 -2.16 -0.03
C ALA A 16 14.85 -0.79 0.50
N ARG A 17 15.21 -0.43 1.73
CA ARG A 17 14.93 0.91 2.29
C ARG A 17 15.60 2.02 1.48
N SER A 18 16.87 1.84 1.12
CA SER A 18 17.64 2.80 0.30
C SER A 18 17.01 2.99 -1.08
N ASN A 19 16.60 1.89 -1.73
CA ASN A 19 15.96 1.93 -3.04
C ASN A 19 14.59 2.62 -2.98
N ALA A 20 13.76 2.31 -1.98
CA ALA A 20 12.50 3.01 -1.71
C ALA A 20 12.70 4.52 -1.50
N ALA A 21 13.73 4.92 -0.75
CA ALA A 21 14.03 6.34 -0.51
C ALA A 21 14.46 7.08 -1.78
N LYS A 22 15.34 6.47 -2.59
CA LYS A 22 15.78 7.02 -3.89
C LYS A 22 14.61 7.21 -4.83
N PHE A 23 13.73 6.21 -4.92
CA PHE A 23 12.53 6.28 -5.74
C PHE A 23 11.57 7.38 -5.29
N ALA A 24 11.27 7.42 -4.00
CA ALA A 24 10.41 8.45 -3.43
C ALA A 24 10.93 9.86 -3.73
N GLN A 25 12.25 10.08 -3.60
CA GLN A 25 12.88 11.35 -3.94
C GLN A 25 12.76 11.66 -5.44
N ALA A 26 13.03 10.69 -6.31
CA ALA A 26 12.98 10.87 -7.76
C ALA A 26 11.56 11.18 -8.26
N VAL A 27 10.54 10.45 -7.81
CA VAL A 27 9.13 10.72 -8.16
C VAL A 27 8.69 12.10 -7.68
N THR A 28 9.12 12.52 -6.50
CA THR A 28 8.74 13.82 -5.94
C THR A 28 9.38 14.98 -6.72
N ASN A 29 10.44 14.73 -7.49
CA ASN A 29 11.06 15.75 -8.35
C ASN A 29 10.41 15.85 -9.74
N THR A 30 9.58 14.88 -10.17
CA THR A 30 8.89 14.94 -11.47
C THR A 30 7.54 15.65 -11.42
N VAL A 31 7.02 15.90 -10.23
CA VAL A 31 5.76 16.64 -10.03
C VAL A 31 6.02 18.15 -9.99
N ASN A 32 5.49 18.87 -10.98
CA ASN A 32 5.67 20.31 -11.11
C ASN A 32 4.74 21.05 -10.13
N TYR A 33 5.31 21.57 -9.05
CA TYR A 33 4.61 22.45 -8.10
C TYR A 33 5.28 23.82 -8.12
N SER A 34 4.85 24.68 -9.04
CA SER A 34 5.24 26.10 -9.05
C SER A 34 4.64 26.90 -7.88
N ASP A 35 3.72 26.34 -7.10
CA ASP A 35 2.85 27.10 -6.20
C ASP A 35 2.59 26.48 -4.79
N SER A 36 3.38 25.53 -4.27
CA SER A 36 2.93 24.81 -3.04
C SER A 36 4.01 24.40 -2.04
N ASN A 37 3.90 24.99 -0.85
CA ASN A 37 4.32 24.56 0.49
C ASN A 37 5.16 23.26 0.58
N GLN A 38 6.39 23.41 1.08
CA GLN A 38 7.35 22.33 1.36
C GLN A 38 6.74 21.11 2.09
N SER A 39 5.75 21.33 2.97
CA SER A 39 5.03 20.26 3.69
C SER A 39 4.28 19.28 2.78
N ALA A 40 3.77 19.75 1.63
CA ALA A 40 3.13 18.89 0.63
C ALA A 40 4.16 18.00 -0.07
N LYS A 41 5.33 18.55 -0.41
CA LYS A 41 6.43 17.81 -1.04
C LYS A 41 6.95 16.70 -0.12
N THR A 42 7.21 17.02 1.15
CA THR A 42 7.65 16.03 2.16
C THR A 42 6.62 14.92 2.31
N LYS A 43 5.33 15.26 2.39
CA LYS A 43 4.28 14.25 2.50
C LYS A 43 4.20 13.33 1.28
N ILE A 44 4.34 13.86 0.06
CA ILE A 44 4.28 13.05 -1.16
C ILE A 44 5.46 12.07 -1.21
N GLN A 45 6.66 12.56 -0.93
CA GLN A 45 7.84 11.71 -0.84
C GLN A 45 7.64 10.60 0.20
N ASP A 46 7.14 10.99 1.37
CA ASP A 46 6.86 10.08 2.47
C ASP A 46 5.81 9.01 2.11
N ASP A 47 4.70 9.40 1.47
CA ASP A 47 3.66 8.48 0.99
C ASP A 47 4.23 7.46 -0.03
N HIS A 48 5.08 7.91 -0.97
CA HIS A 48 5.74 7.02 -1.93
C HIS A 48 6.75 6.08 -1.28
N PHE A 49 7.51 6.56 -0.31
CA PHE A 49 8.46 5.76 0.45
C PHE A 49 7.73 4.62 1.19
N VAL A 50 6.66 4.95 1.92
CA VAL A 50 5.86 3.96 2.66
C VAL A 50 5.20 2.94 1.74
N SER A 51 4.72 3.36 0.56
CA SER A 51 4.19 2.45 -0.45
C SER A 51 5.22 1.39 -0.83
N LYS A 52 6.43 1.83 -1.22
CA LYS A 52 7.50 0.91 -1.66
C LYS A 52 7.98 -0.02 -0.57
N LEU A 53 8.06 0.43 0.68
CA LEU A 53 8.40 -0.46 1.79
C LEU A 53 7.37 -1.58 1.97
N GLY A 54 6.09 -1.29 1.78
CA GLY A 54 5.05 -2.32 1.82
C GLY A 54 5.15 -3.29 0.65
N GLU A 55 5.40 -2.80 -0.56
CA GLU A 55 5.58 -3.65 -1.74
C GLU A 55 6.80 -4.59 -1.58
N GLU A 56 7.93 -4.06 -1.08
CA GLU A 56 9.11 -4.86 -0.75
C GLU A 56 8.82 -5.93 0.30
N ALA A 57 8.06 -5.60 1.35
CA ALA A 57 7.67 -6.57 2.37
C ALA A 57 6.90 -7.75 1.78
N VAL A 58 5.95 -7.46 0.88
CA VAL A 58 5.17 -8.48 0.18
C VAL A 58 6.07 -9.31 -0.74
N ARG A 59 6.96 -8.68 -1.51
CA ARG A 59 7.93 -9.40 -2.36
C ARG A 59 8.78 -10.37 -1.55
N ILE A 60 9.43 -9.90 -0.48
CA ILE A 60 10.30 -10.70 0.38
C ILE A 60 9.53 -11.89 0.94
N LEU A 61 8.32 -11.65 1.45
CA LEU A 61 7.47 -12.69 2.04
C LEU A 61 7.06 -13.77 1.04
N PHE A 62 6.71 -13.42 -0.19
CA PHE A 62 6.27 -14.40 -1.17
C PHE A 62 7.45 -15.13 -1.81
N GLN A 63 8.59 -14.45 -2.01
CA GLN A 63 9.82 -15.11 -2.47
C GLN A 63 10.37 -16.10 -1.45
N SER A 64 10.31 -15.80 -0.14
CA SER A 64 10.70 -16.75 0.91
C SER A 64 9.81 -17.99 0.98
N ARG A 65 8.65 -17.96 0.32
CA ARG A 65 7.75 -19.10 0.10
C ARG A 65 7.78 -19.63 -1.32
N GLU A 66 8.91 -19.47 -2.01
CA GLU A 66 9.17 -20.05 -3.34
C GLU A 66 8.17 -19.60 -4.41
N CYS A 67 7.49 -18.45 -4.22
CA CYS A 67 6.64 -17.87 -5.25
C CYS A 67 7.50 -17.07 -6.24
N GLN A 68 7.12 -17.11 -7.52
CA GLN A 68 7.65 -16.19 -8.52
C GLN A 68 7.01 -14.82 -8.28
N VAL A 69 7.83 -13.79 -8.06
CA VAL A 69 7.35 -12.42 -7.84
C VAL A 69 8.05 -11.48 -8.82
N GLU A 70 7.26 -10.74 -9.60
CA GLU A 70 7.71 -9.63 -10.42
C GLU A 70 7.34 -8.31 -9.73
N GLY A 71 8.25 -7.33 -9.76
CA GLY A 71 8.14 -6.08 -9.01
C GLY A 71 8.83 -6.13 -7.63
N PRO A 72 8.83 -5.03 -6.85
CA PRO A 72 8.19 -3.76 -7.18
C PRO A 72 8.92 -3.00 -8.28
N ASP A 73 8.17 -2.21 -9.05
CA ASP A 73 8.74 -1.37 -10.11
C ASP A 73 9.28 -0.05 -9.54
N TYR A 74 10.56 0.23 -9.79
CA TYR A 74 11.22 1.46 -9.39
C TYR A 74 11.33 2.49 -10.55
N GLY A 75 10.67 2.24 -11.68
CA GLY A 75 10.57 3.15 -12.80
C GLY A 75 9.86 4.46 -12.44
N VAL A 76 10.50 5.59 -12.76
CA VAL A 76 9.90 6.92 -12.61
C VAL A 76 9.36 7.36 -13.96
N TYR A 77 8.04 7.28 -14.13
CA TYR A 77 7.36 7.64 -15.37
C TYR A 77 6.84 9.08 -15.33
N GLU A 78 6.85 9.75 -16.49
CA GLU A 78 6.12 11.01 -16.66
C GLU A 78 4.62 10.79 -16.42
N ALA A 79 3.95 11.78 -15.79
CA ALA A 79 2.57 11.68 -15.35
C ALA A 79 1.56 11.22 -16.44
N ARG A 80 1.88 11.45 -17.72
CA ARG A 80 1.05 11.08 -18.88
C ARG A 80 1.14 9.59 -19.30
N ARG A 81 2.05 8.80 -18.71
CA ARG A 81 2.26 7.39 -19.06
C ARG A 81 1.91 6.40 -17.95
N LYS A 82 1.26 6.86 -16.88
CA LYS A 82 0.93 6.00 -15.74
C LYS A 82 -0.22 5.05 -16.12
N SER A 83 0.12 3.91 -16.73
CA SER A 83 -0.79 2.76 -16.76
C SER A 83 -1.03 2.31 -15.33
N TRP A 84 -2.26 1.94 -15.02
CA TRP A 84 -2.62 1.33 -13.74
C TRP A 84 -2.07 -0.11 -13.72
N ALA A 85 -0.75 -0.23 -13.57
CA ALA A 85 -0.08 -1.51 -13.38
C ALA A 85 -0.24 -1.93 -11.93
N ALA A 86 -0.46 -3.22 -11.68
CA ALA A 86 -0.40 -3.78 -10.34
C ALA A 86 0.98 -3.53 -9.72
N ASP A 87 1.03 -3.40 -8.40
CA ASP A 87 2.29 -3.11 -7.71
C ASP A 87 3.24 -4.31 -7.79
N LEU A 88 2.69 -5.53 -7.76
CA LEU A 88 3.40 -6.79 -7.89
C LEU A 88 2.63 -7.78 -8.78
N LYS A 89 3.35 -8.73 -9.37
CA LYS A 89 2.77 -9.94 -9.96
C LYS A 89 3.32 -11.19 -9.26
N ILE A 90 2.45 -11.97 -8.61
CA ILE A 90 2.82 -13.14 -7.79
C ILE A 90 2.28 -14.41 -8.45
N ASN A 91 3.17 -15.28 -8.95
CA ASN A 91 2.83 -16.46 -9.74
C ASN A 91 1.87 -16.12 -10.89
N GLY A 92 2.09 -14.99 -11.57
CA GLY A 92 1.22 -14.50 -12.64
C GLY A 92 -0.01 -13.71 -12.19
N LEU A 93 -0.31 -13.64 -10.89
CA LEU A 93 -1.45 -12.89 -10.35
C LEU A 93 -1.08 -11.43 -10.09
N ASP A 94 -1.84 -10.50 -10.65
CA ASP A 94 -1.71 -9.07 -10.38
C ASP A 94 -2.21 -8.76 -8.96
N VAL A 95 -1.34 -8.16 -8.14
CA VAL A 95 -1.58 -7.84 -6.73
C VAL A 95 -1.29 -6.36 -6.48
N ALA A 96 -2.29 -5.65 -5.99
CA ALA A 96 -2.08 -4.32 -5.42
C ALA A 96 -1.61 -4.41 -3.96
N VAL A 97 -0.85 -3.42 -3.51
CA VAL A 97 -0.37 -3.33 -2.13
C VAL A 97 -0.85 -2.02 -1.54
N LYS A 98 -1.45 -2.08 -0.35
CA LYS A 98 -1.84 -0.89 0.42
C LYS A 98 -1.14 -0.92 1.77
N THR A 99 -0.46 0.17 2.09
CA THR A 99 0.34 0.28 3.32
C THR A 99 -0.17 1.41 4.21
N GLN A 100 -0.26 1.16 5.52
CA GLN A 100 -0.49 2.19 6.52
C GLN A 100 0.60 2.16 7.59
N ARG A 101 1.02 3.32 8.09
CA ARG A 101 1.89 3.42 9.27
C ARG A 101 1.17 3.06 10.56
N ARG A 102 1.87 2.41 11.48
CA ARG A 102 1.42 2.18 12.86
C ARG A 102 1.13 3.49 13.58
N SER A 103 1.98 4.51 13.44
CA SER A 103 1.74 5.83 14.04
C SER A 103 0.46 6.50 13.51
N ALA A 104 0.10 6.27 12.25
CA ALA A 104 -1.15 6.75 11.65
C ALA A 104 -2.35 5.91 12.12
N ALA A 105 -2.19 4.59 12.21
CA ALA A 105 -3.20 3.70 12.75
C ALA A 105 -3.58 4.06 14.20
N ASN A 106 -2.61 4.43 15.03
CA ASN A 106 -2.85 4.87 16.41
C ASN A 106 -3.73 6.13 16.50
N ARG A 107 -3.71 7.00 15.47
CA ARG A 107 -4.52 8.24 15.43
C ARG A 107 -5.89 8.03 14.80
N TYR A 108 -5.98 7.18 13.77
CA TYR A 108 -7.15 7.12 12.90
C TYR A 108 -7.77 5.72 12.79
N GLY A 109 -7.29 4.75 13.56
CA GLY A 109 -7.61 3.35 13.39
C GLY A 109 -6.82 2.69 12.26
N LEU A 110 -6.51 1.41 12.45
CA LEU A 110 -5.83 0.59 11.45
C LEU A 110 -6.75 0.39 10.24
N SER A 111 -6.37 1.00 9.12
CA SER A 111 -7.15 1.05 7.90
C SER A 111 -6.33 1.32 6.64
N TRP A 112 -6.88 0.89 5.51
CA TRP A 112 -6.28 1.09 4.19
C TRP A 112 -7.24 1.86 3.29
N THR A 113 -6.77 2.97 2.73
CA THR A 113 -7.61 3.86 1.94
C THR A 113 -7.47 3.62 0.45
N PHE A 114 -8.60 3.67 -0.25
CA PHE A 114 -8.70 3.60 -1.69
C PHE A 114 -9.24 4.93 -2.21
N GLN A 115 -8.71 5.38 -3.33
CA GLN A 115 -9.16 6.63 -3.94
C GLN A 115 -10.51 6.38 -4.63
N ASP A 116 -11.51 7.14 -4.24
CA ASP A 116 -12.88 7.00 -4.73
C ASP A 116 -13.55 8.37 -4.86
N SER A 117 -13.18 9.11 -5.91
CA SER A 117 -13.77 10.38 -6.29
C SER A 117 -14.14 10.37 -7.77
N PRO A 118 -15.10 11.18 -8.22
CA PRO A 118 -15.43 11.33 -9.65
C PRO A 118 -14.22 11.70 -10.53
N GLU A 119 -13.30 12.51 -10.00
CA GLU A 119 -12.13 13.00 -10.74
C GLU A 119 -10.95 12.01 -10.74
N ARG A 120 -10.92 11.12 -9.75
CA ARG A 120 -9.85 10.12 -9.56
C ARG A 120 -10.41 8.94 -8.79
N ARG A 121 -10.36 7.75 -9.38
CA ARG A 121 -10.83 6.50 -8.76
C ARG A 121 -9.80 5.41 -8.97
N ASP A 122 -9.55 4.58 -7.96
CA ASP A 122 -8.69 3.41 -8.08
C ASP A 122 -9.44 2.33 -8.89
N PRO A 123 -8.96 1.93 -10.11
CA PRO A 123 -9.63 0.93 -10.95
C PRO A 123 -9.87 -0.43 -10.29
N ILE A 124 -9.07 -0.77 -9.27
CA ILE A 124 -9.24 -2.02 -8.51
C ILE A 124 -10.62 -2.12 -7.85
N LEU A 125 -11.24 -0.98 -7.53
CA LEU A 125 -12.58 -0.93 -6.93
C LEU A 125 -13.66 -1.49 -7.86
N ASP A 126 -13.41 -1.49 -9.16
CA ASP A 126 -14.33 -2.00 -10.18
C ASP A 126 -13.98 -3.43 -10.62
N THR A 127 -12.98 -4.06 -9.97
CA THR A 127 -12.52 -5.42 -10.27
C THR A 127 -12.66 -6.32 -9.04
N PRO A 128 -13.86 -6.90 -8.78
CA PRO A 128 -14.16 -7.64 -7.56
C PRO A 128 -13.21 -8.82 -7.27
N ASP A 129 -12.67 -9.44 -8.32
CA ASP A 129 -11.75 -10.56 -8.23
C ASP A 129 -10.26 -10.16 -8.19
N ALA A 130 -9.94 -8.86 -8.28
CA ALA A 130 -8.57 -8.37 -8.14
C ALA A 130 -8.03 -8.63 -6.73
N TRP A 131 -6.73 -8.93 -6.66
CA TRP A 131 -6.04 -9.22 -5.41
C TRP A 131 -5.41 -7.98 -4.81
N VAL A 132 -5.49 -7.87 -3.48
CA VAL A 132 -4.82 -6.85 -2.71
C VAL A 132 -4.14 -7.44 -1.49
N CYS A 133 -2.96 -6.93 -1.18
CA CYS A 133 -2.22 -7.18 0.05
C CYS A 133 -2.28 -5.94 0.94
N LEU A 134 -2.74 -6.13 2.18
CA LEU A 134 -2.79 -5.07 3.18
C LEU A 134 -1.55 -5.16 4.06
N VAL A 135 -0.86 -4.04 4.28
CA VAL A 135 0.43 -3.99 4.98
C VAL A 135 0.43 -2.90 6.04
N VAL A 136 1.05 -3.16 7.19
CA VAL A 136 1.35 -2.14 8.20
C VAL A 136 2.85 -1.92 8.26
N LEU A 137 3.29 -0.68 8.16
CA LEU A 137 4.67 -0.31 8.49
C LEU A 137 4.75 -0.04 10.00
N GLU A 138 5.55 -0.79 10.74
CA GLU A 138 5.78 -0.62 12.18
C GLU A 138 6.79 0.51 12.45
N ASP A 139 6.43 1.73 12.06
CA ASP A 139 7.27 2.93 12.15
C ASP A 139 7.55 3.44 13.57
N LEU A 140 7.08 2.73 14.59
CA LEU A 140 7.35 3.01 16.01
C LEU A 140 8.40 2.07 16.61
N LYS A 141 8.86 1.05 15.87
CA LYS A 141 9.95 0.16 16.26
C LYS A 141 11.30 0.74 15.79
N GLU A 142 12.39 0.34 16.45
CA GLU A 142 13.74 0.71 16.02
C GLU A 142 14.08 0.09 14.65
N GLU A 143 13.68 -1.18 14.47
CA GLU A 143 13.84 -1.88 13.21
C GLU A 143 12.71 -1.53 12.24
N THR A 144 13.06 -1.40 10.95
CA THR A 144 12.05 -1.18 9.90
C THR A 144 11.39 -2.50 9.56
N GLU A 145 10.25 -2.76 10.19
CA GLU A 145 9.44 -3.96 10.00
C GLU A 145 8.09 -3.62 9.35
N CYS A 146 7.62 -4.50 8.47
CA CYS A 146 6.28 -4.47 7.93
C CYS A 146 5.50 -5.72 8.37
N LEU A 147 4.26 -5.54 8.82
CA LEU A 147 3.31 -6.61 9.07
C LEU A 147 2.43 -6.80 7.83
N VAL A 148 2.60 -7.94 7.16
CA VAL A 148 1.91 -8.26 5.90
C VAL A 148 0.72 -9.17 6.17
N TYR A 149 -0.49 -8.73 5.80
CA TYR A 149 -1.72 -9.50 5.95
C TYR A 149 -1.93 -10.47 4.77
N PRO A 150 -2.69 -11.57 4.97
CA PRO A 150 -3.03 -12.49 3.88
C PRO A 150 -3.67 -11.77 2.69
N LEU A 151 -3.38 -12.24 1.48
CA LEU A 151 -4.05 -11.72 0.28
C LEU A 151 -5.57 -11.88 0.39
N ARG A 152 -6.26 -10.85 -0.08
CA ARG A 152 -7.71 -10.82 -0.20
C ARG A 152 -8.11 -10.34 -1.58
N LYS A 153 -9.24 -10.84 -2.06
CA LYS A 153 -9.92 -10.25 -3.20
C LYS A 153 -10.67 -9.01 -2.76
N ILE A 154 -10.80 -8.02 -3.64
CA ILE A 154 -11.58 -6.79 -3.35
C ILE A 154 -12.99 -7.12 -2.85
N LYS A 155 -13.67 -8.09 -3.47
CA LYS A 155 -15.02 -8.51 -3.06
C LYS A 155 -15.13 -9.10 -1.66
N GLN A 156 -14.00 -9.46 -1.04
CA GLN A 156 -13.96 -9.97 0.33
C GLN A 156 -13.76 -8.86 1.35
N LEU A 157 -13.49 -7.62 0.92
CA LEU A 157 -13.28 -6.49 1.82
C LEU A 157 -14.59 -5.74 2.07
N LEU A 158 -14.70 -5.17 3.27
CA LEU A 158 -15.80 -4.28 3.64
C LEU A 158 -15.28 -2.84 3.59
N PHE A 159 -15.86 -2.05 2.70
CA PHE A 159 -15.51 -0.64 2.51
C PHE A 159 -16.46 0.24 3.32
N GLU A 160 -15.87 1.22 4.00
CA GLU A 160 -16.57 2.19 4.83
C GLU A 160 -16.10 3.62 4.52
N PRO A 161 -16.90 4.64 4.89
CA PRO A 161 -16.47 6.02 4.84
C PRO A 161 -15.20 6.25 5.70
N PRO A 162 -14.26 7.10 5.25
CA PRO A 162 -13.08 7.43 6.03
C PRO A 162 -13.44 8.26 7.27
N ARG A 163 -12.86 7.93 8.42
CA ARG A 163 -13.06 8.66 9.70
C ARG A 163 -12.74 10.16 9.63
N LEU A 164 -11.85 10.57 8.72
CA LEU A 164 -11.57 11.99 8.50
C LEU A 164 -12.60 12.59 7.56
N ALA A 165 -13.45 13.49 8.07
CA ALA A 165 -14.53 14.14 7.31
C ALA A 165 -14.07 14.76 5.97
N LYS A 166 -12.87 15.37 5.94
CA LYS A 166 -12.28 15.96 4.72
C LYS A 166 -11.98 14.95 3.59
N LEU A 167 -11.96 13.66 3.89
CA LEU A 167 -11.76 12.56 2.94
C LEU A 167 -13.09 11.94 2.48
N SER A 168 -14.21 12.27 3.14
CA SER A 168 -15.53 11.78 2.77
C SER A 168 -15.86 12.21 1.33
N GLY A 169 -16.40 11.28 0.54
CA GLY A 169 -16.68 11.47 -0.89
C GLY A 169 -15.44 11.52 -1.80
N LYS A 170 -14.23 11.33 -1.24
CA LYS A 170 -12.98 11.28 -2.02
C LYS A 170 -12.24 9.95 -1.88
N LYS A 171 -12.48 9.25 -0.79
CA LYS A 171 -11.84 7.98 -0.45
C LYS A 171 -12.84 7.06 0.23
N GLN A 172 -12.59 5.78 0.09
CA GLN A 172 -13.15 4.73 0.94
C GLN A 172 -12.03 4.10 1.76
N ALA A 173 -12.38 3.49 2.89
CA ALA A 173 -11.42 2.85 3.77
C ALA A 173 -11.88 1.44 4.12
N VAL A 174 -10.90 0.54 4.26
CA VAL A 174 -11.10 -0.81 4.82
C VAL A 174 -10.50 -0.80 6.21
N TYR A 175 -11.31 -1.03 7.23
CA TYR A 175 -10.89 -1.03 8.64
C TYR A 175 -10.63 -2.44 9.14
N LEU A 176 -9.49 -2.68 9.79
CA LEU A 176 -9.17 -4.01 10.32
C LEU A 176 -10.20 -4.47 11.35
N GLU A 177 -10.64 -3.57 12.24
CA GLU A 177 -11.65 -3.89 13.27
C GLU A 177 -12.96 -4.42 12.66
N THR A 178 -13.36 -3.88 11.50
CA THR A 178 -14.56 -4.31 10.79
C THR A 178 -14.36 -5.67 10.14
N LEU A 179 -13.19 -5.91 9.56
CA LEU A 179 -12.86 -7.22 8.99
C LEU A 179 -12.83 -8.31 10.06
N ILE A 180 -12.26 -8.04 11.24
CA ILE A 180 -12.25 -8.96 12.39
C ILE A 180 -13.68 -9.21 12.89
N LYS A 181 -14.47 -8.14 13.09
CA LYS A 181 -15.86 -8.25 13.56
C LYS A 181 -16.72 -9.16 12.68
N HIS A 182 -16.43 -9.25 11.38
CA HIS A 182 -17.16 -10.07 10.41
C HIS A 182 -16.44 -11.39 10.06
N GLY A 183 -15.37 -11.76 10.77
CA GLY A 183 -14.64 -13.00 10.53
C GLY A 183 -13.90 -13.08 9.19
N ILE A 184 -13.60 -11.93 8.58
CA ILE A 184 -12.85 -11.86 7.31
C ILE A 184 -11.34 -11.93 7.55
N MET A 185 -10.88 -11.44 8.70
CA MET A 185 -9.49 -11.50 9.16
C MET A 185 -9.43 -11.92 10.63
N GLU A 186 -8.29 -12.46 11.01
CA GLU A 186 -7.91 -12.82 12.39
C GLU A 186 -6.87 -11.85 12.92
#